data_AF-A0A376P4J9-F1
#
_entry.id   AF-A0A376P4J9-F1
#
_cell.length_a   1.000
_cell.length_b   1.000
_cell.length_c   1.000
_cell.angle_alpha   90.00
_cell.angle_beta   90.00
_cell.angle_gamma   90.00
#
_symmetry.space_group_name_H-M   'P 1'
#
loop_
_entity.id
_entity.type
_entity.pdbx_description
1 polymer ?
#
loop_
_entity_poly.entity_id
_entity_poly.type
_entity_poly.pdbx_seq_one_letter_code
_entity_poly.pdbx_strand_id
1 'polypeptide(L)'
;MLHVVRYNRNQLPELIEQINASGYGLTLGVHTRIDETIAQVTGSAHVGNLYVNRNMVGAVVGVQPFGGEGLSGTGPKAGGPLYLYRLLANRPESALAVTLARQDAEYPVDSQLKAALTQPLNALREWAANRPELQALCTQYGEQAQAGTQRLLPGPTGERNTWTLLPRERVLCIADDEQDALTQLAAVLAVGSQVLWPDDALHRQLVKALPSAVSERIQLAKAENITAQPFDAVIFHGDSDQLRALCEAVAARDGAIVSVQGFARGESNILLERLYIERSLSVNTAAAGGNASLMTIG
;
A
#
# COMPACT_ATOMS: atom_id res chain seq x y z
N MET A 1 21.41 -23.55 -5.50
CA MET A 1 22.24 -23.29 -4.32
C MET A 1 21.31 -22.82 -3.20
N LEU A 2 21.43 -23.38 -1.98
CA LEU A 2 20.56 -23.09 -0.84
C LEU A 2 21.43 -22.65 0.34
N HIS A 3 21.13 -21.48 0.92
CA HIS A 3 21.77 -21.01 2.15
C HIS A 3 20.98 -21.45 3.37
N VAL A 4 21.68 -21.84 4.43
CA VAL A 4 21.06 -22.25 5.70
C VAL A 4 21.69 -21.45 6.83
N VAL A 5 20.85 -20.75 7.59
CA VAL A 5 21.23 -19.97 8.78
C VAL A 5 20.43 -20.48 9.97
N ARG A 6 21.02 -20.43 11.17
CA ARG A 6 20.39 -20.84 12.43
C ARG A 6 20.13 -19.61 13.28
N TYR A 7 19.03 -19.64 14.04
CA TYR A 7 18.65 -18.60 14.98
C TYR A 7 18.03 -19.24 16.23
N ASN A 8 18.07 -18.56 17.37
CA ASN A 8 17.33 -18.99 18.57
C ASN A 8 15.90 -18.45 18.52
N ARG A 9 14.92 -19.16 19.12
CA ARG A 9 13.50 -18.75 19.04
C ARG A 9 13.24 -17.33 19.55
N ASN A 10 13.94 -16.90 20.60
CA ASN A 10 13.83 -15.54 21.14
C ASN A 10 14.38 -14.47 20.19
N GLN A 11 15.15 -14.84 19.17
CA GLN A 11 15.73 -13.95 18.16
C GLN A 11 14.91 -13.90 16.86
N LEU A 12 13.68 -14.44 16.87
CA LEU A 12 12.80 -14.40 15.70
C LEU A 12 12.47 -12.96 15.24
N PRO A 13 12.18 -11.98 16.14
CA PRO A 13 11.97 -10.59 15.72
C PRO A 13 13.16 -10.05 14.92
N GLU A 14 14.37 -10.19 15.45
CA GLU A 14 15.60 -9.68 14.84
C GLU A 14 15.89 -10.38 13.51
N LEU A 15 15.57 -11.67 13.40
CA LEU A 15 15.68 -12.38 12.12
C LEU A 15 14.73 -11.81 11.06
N ILE A 16 13.48 -11.49 11.43
CA ILE A 16 12.52 -10.89 10.49
C ILE A 16 13.01 -9.49 10.06
N GLU A 17 13.57 -8.71 10.99
CA GLU A 17 14.19 -7.42 10.67
C GLU A 17 15.36 -7.57 9.70
N GLN A 18 16.22 -8.58 9.89
CA GLN A 18 17.31 -8.88 8.95
C GLN A 18 16.79 -9.26 7.56
N ILE A 19 15.69 -10.02 7.48
CA ILE A 19 15.04 -10.37 6.21
C ILE A 19 14.52 -9.09 5.52
N ASN A 20 13.79 -8.25 6.25
CA ASN A 20 13.26 -6.98 5.74
C ASN A 20 14.38 -6.03 5.29
N ALA A 21 15.49 -5.98 6.05
CA ALA A 21 16.65 -5.14 5.76
C ALA A 21 17.43 -5.57 4.50
N SER A 22 17.16 -6.75 3.94
CA SER A 22 17.71 -7.13 2.63
C SER A 22 17.23 -6.22 1.49
N GLY A 23 16.14 -5.46 1.71
CA GLY A 23 15.51 -4.61 0.72
C GLY A 23 14.64 -5.36 -0.30
N TYR A 24 14.74 -6.68 -0.36
CA TYR A 24 13.87 -7.53 -1.17
C TYR A 24 12.63 -7.95 -0.38
N GLY A 25 11.54 -8.21 -1.11
CA GLY A 25 10.23 -8.47 -0.53
C GLY A 25 9.34 -9.34 -1.41
N LEU A 26 9.86 -10.41 -2.04
CA LEU A 26 9.10 -11.21 -3.01
C LEU A 26 8.26 -12.31 -2.36
N THR A 27 8.90 -13.39 -1.89
CA THR A 27 8.24 -14.52 -1.23
C THR A 27 8.85 -14.81 0.13
N LEU A 28 8.02 -15.21 1.09
CA LEU A 28 8.46 -15.75 2.39
C LEU A 28 7.58 -16.91 2.82
N GLY A 29 8.21 -17.91 3.41
CA GLY A 29 7.56 -19.12 3.89
C GLY A 29 7.80 -19.28 5.39
N VAL A 30 6.76 -19.64 6.14
CA VAL A 30 6.86 -20.01 7.55
C VAL A 30 6.27 -21.40 7.75
N HIS A 31 7.03 -22.27 8.40
CA HIS A 31 6.58 -23.60 8.80
C HIS A 31 6.48 -23.66 10.32
N THR A 32 5.26 -23.67 10.84
CA THR A 32 4.97 -23.74 12.26
C THR A 32 3.51 -24.15 12.50
N ARG A 33 3.26 -24.81 13.62
CA ARG A 33 1.91 -25.12 14.11
C ARG A 33 1.42 -24.14 15.18
N ILE A 34 2.22 -23.11 15.49
CA ILE A 34 1.95 -22.15 16.57
C ILE A 34 1.37 -20.88 15.95
N ASP A 35 0.09 -20.62 16.19
CA ASP A 35 -0.63 -19.47 15.63
C ASP A 35 0.02 -18.13 15.97
N GLU A 36 0.51 -17.98 17.20
CA GLU A 36 1.25 -16.78 17.62
C GLU A 36 2.50 -16.54 16.76
N THR A 37 3.20 -17.61 16.35
CA THR A 37 4.38 -17.49 15.49
C THR A 37 3.98 -17.16 14.05
N ILE A 38 2.85 -17.70 13.55
CA ILE A 38 2.30 -17.32 12.24
C ILE A 38 1.98 -15.83 12.26
N ALA A 39 1.19 -15.38 13.23
CA ALA A 39 0.79 -13.98 13.37
C ALA A 39 1.99 -13.04 13.47
N GLN A 40 3.00 -13.39 14.28
CA GLN A 40 4.24 -12.62 14.42
C GLN A 40 4.97 -12.45 13.07
N VAL A 41 5.15 -13.54 12.32
CA VAL A 41 5.86 -13.50 11.03
C VAL A 41 5.03 -12.76 9.99
N THR A 42 3.75 -13.09 9.82
CA THR A 42 2.90 -12.48 8.78
C THR A 42 2.59 -11.01 9.06
N GLY A 43 2.60 -10.60 10.33
CA GLY A 43 2.37 -9.21 10.72
C GLY A 43 3.62 -8.31 10.59
N SER A 44 4.83 -8.90 10.65
CA SER A 44 6.09 -8.13 10.68
C SER A 44 6.89 -8.23 9.38
N ALA A 45 6.65 -9.24 8.54
CA ALA A 45 7.39 -9.43 7.31
C ALA A 45 6.97 -8.44 6.21
N HIS A 46 7.95 -7.84 5.56
CA HIS A 46 7.78 -6.91 4.45
C HIS A 46 7.94 -7.64 3.11
N VAL A 47 6.91 -8.42 2.75
CA VAL A 47 6.92 -9.26 1.55
C VAL A 47 5.57 -9.27 0.85
N GLY A 48 5.59 -9.39 -0.48
CA GLY A 48 4.38 -9.44 -1.28
C GLY A 48 3.64 -10.79 -1.21
N ASN A 49 4.33 -11.92 -1.10
CA ASN A 49 3.70 -13.25 -1.08
C ASN A 49 4.17 -14.09 0.13
N LEU A 50 3.26 -14.34 1.06
CA LEU A 50 3.46 -15.14 2.28
C LEU A 50 2.83 -16.52 2.14
N TYR A 51 3.56 -17.53 2.60
CA TYR A 51 3.16 -18.93 2.54
C TYR A 51 3.31 -19.59 3.90
N VAL A 52 2.24 -20.19 4.42
CA VAL A 52 2.23 -20.85 5.72
C VAL A 52 2.05 -22.35 5.53
N ASN A 53 3.01 -23.14 6.04
CA ASN A 53 3.02 -24.61 6.00
C ASN A 53 2.89 -25.21 4.60
N ARG A 54 3.54 -24.59 3.62
CA ARG A 54 3.59 -25.01 2.21
C ARG A 54 4.83 -24.47 1.52
N ASN A 55 5.09 -24.91 0.30
CA ASN A 55 6.13 -24.33 -0.53
C ASN A 55 5.82 -22.85 -0.88
N MET A 56 6.85 -22.13 -1.31
CA MET A 56 6.81 -20.70 -1.63
C MET A 56 6.92 -20.42 -3.14
N VAL A 57 6.49 -21.37 -3.97
CA VAL A 57 6.59 -21.33 -5.43
C VAL A 57 5.25 -21.70 -6.07
N GLY A 58 5.08 -21.41 -7.37
CA GLY A 58 3.90 -21.82 -8.13
C GLY A 58 2.64 -21.05 -7.73
N ALA A 59 2.76 -19.73 -7.58
CA ALA A 59 1.61 -18.86 -7.36
C ALA A 59 0.58 -19.00 -8.50
N VAL A 60 -0.69 -19.18 -8.14
CA VAL A 60 -1.80 -19.38 -9.07
C VAL A 60 -2.50 -18.04 -9.33
N VAL A 61 -2.69 -17.71 -10.60
CA VAL A 61 -3.39 -16.49 -11.04
C VAL A 61 -4.78 -16.42 -10.41
N GLY A 62 -5.16 -15.25 -9.86
CA GLY A 62 -6.44 -15.04 -9.20
C GLY A 62 -6.56 -15.62 -7.78
N VAL A 63 -5.62 -16.46 -7.34
CA VAL A 63 -5.65 -17.09 -6.01
C VAL A 63 -4.51 -16.60 -5.13
N GLN A 64 -3.29 -16.49 -5.67
CA GLN A 64 -2.17 -15.81 -5.04
C GLN A 64 -1.57 -14.78 -6.01
N PRO A 65 -2.21 -13.59 -6.19
CA PRO A 65 -1.63 -12.50 -6.95
C PRO A 65 -0.14 -12.33 -6.62
N PHE A 66 0.70 -12.27 -7.65
CA PHE A 66 2.14 -12.44 -7.50
C PHE A 66 2.91 -11.16 -7.81
N GLY A 67 3.84 -10.82 -6.93
CA GLY A 67 4.67 -9.62 -7.02
C GLY A 67 5.17 -9.21 -5.65
N GLY A 68 6.33 -8.57 -5.57
CA GLY A 68 6.95 -8.18 -4.30
C GLY A 68 6.83 -6.69 -3.99
N GLU A 69 7.52 -6.29 -2.92
CA GLU A 69 7.74 -4.91 -2.51
C GLU A 69 9.25 -4.59 -2.46
N GLY A 70 9.61 -3.31 -2.33
CA GLY A 70 11.01 -2.86 -2.32
C GLY A 70 11.75 -3.20 -3.63
N LEU A 71 12.95 -3.78 -3.50
CA LEU A 71 13.80 -4.20 -4.62
C LEU A 71 13.17 -5.32 -5.47
N SER A 72 12.09 -5.95 -5.00
CA SER A 72 11.42 -7.05 -5.70
C SER A 72 10.36 -6.60 -6.71
N GLY A 73 10.00 -5.31 -6.75
CA GLY A 73 9.12 -4.78 -7.79
C GLY A 73 8.29 -3.58 -7.38
N THR A 74 7.74 -2.91 -8.38
CA THR A 74 6.91 -1.71 -8.21
C THR A 74 5.44 -2.03 -7.90
N GLY A 75 5.00 -3.25 -8.23
CA GLY A 75 3.58 -3.56 -8.40
C GLY A 75 2.94 -2.81 -9.58
N PRO A 76 1.62 -2.99 -9.81
CA PRO A 76 0.72 -3.92 -9.13
C PRO A 76 1.06 -5.40 -9.40
N LYS A 77 0.48 -6.32 -8.61
CA LYS A 77 0.72 -7.76 -8.73
C LYS A 77 0.15 -8.34 -10.02
N ALA A 78 0.96 -9.16 -10.69
CA ALA A 78 0.51 -9.95 -11.83
C ALA A 78 -0.53 -10.99 -11.38
N GLY A 79 -1.55 -11.19 -12.21
CA GLY A 79 -2.68 -12.08 -11.88
C GLY A 79 -3.55 -11.59 -10.73
N GLY A 80 -3.38 -10.33 -10.29
CA GLY A 80 -4.23 -9.64 -9.33
C GLY A 80 -5.21 -8.65 -10.00
N PRO A 81 -6.20 -8.15 -9.25
CA PRO A 81 -7.26 -7.31 -9.80
C PRO A 81 -6.77 -5.91 -10.21
N LEU A 82 -5.62 -5.46 -9.71
CA LEU A 82 -5.09 -4.12 -10.00
C LEU A 82 -4.30 -4.03 -11.31
N TYR A 83 -3.85 -5.16 -11.86
CA TYR A 83 -2.84 -5.16 -12.92
C TYR A 83 -3.27 -4.43 -14.19
N LEU A 84 -4.50 -4.70 -14.65
CA LEU A 84 -5.02 -4.10 -15.88
C LEU A 84 -5.21 -2.59 -15.78
N TYR A 85 -5.52 -2.05 -14.60
CA TYR A 85 -5.67 -0.61 -14.41
C TYR A 85 -4.37 0.15 -14.64
N ARG A 86 -3.20 -0.49 -14.45
CA ARG A 86 -1.91 0.13 -14.76
C ARG A 86 -1.68 0.29 -16.26
N LEU A 87 -2.37 -0.49 -17.09
CA LEU A 87 -2.23 -0.50 -18.55
C LEU A 87 -3.24 0.43 -19.25
N LEU A 88 -4.15 1.04 -18.51
CA LEU A 88 -5.11 2.00 -19.03
C LEU A 88 -4.54 3.42 -18.98
N ALA A 89 -4.66 4.15 -20.08
CA ALA A 89 -4.37 5.59 -20.10
C ALA A 89 -5.41 6.38 -19.30
N ASN A 90 -6.68 5.94 -19.33
CA ASN A 90 -7.79 6.54 -18.60
C ASN A 90 -8.70 5.44 -18.05
N ARG A 91 -9.27 5.67 -16.86
CA ARG A 91 -10.33 4.84 -16.27
C ARG A 91 -11.35 5.73 -15.55
N PRO A 92 -12.61 5.31 -15.42
CA PRO A 92 -13.53 5.95 -14.49
C PRO A 92 -12.95 5.94 -13.07
N GLU A 93 -13.17 7.01 -12.30
CA GLU A 93 -12.62 7.18 -10.94
C GLU A 93 -13.05 6.04 -10.01
N SER A 94 -14.31 5.61 -10.13
CA SER A 94 -14.91 4.52 -9.35
C SER A 94 -14.57 3.12 -9.87
N ALA A 95 -13.81 2.98 -10.95
CA ALA A 95 -13.66 1.70 -11.65
C ALA A 95 -13.10 0.58 -10.77
N LEU A 96 -12.16 0.89 -9.87
CA LEU A 96 -11.62 -0.10 -8.93
C LEU A 96 -12.66 -0.50 -7.88
N ALA A 97 -13.35 0.49 -7.28
CA ALA A 97 -14.37 0.24 -6.28
C ALA A 97 -15.50 -0.64 -6.84
N VAL A 98 -15.94 -0.38 -8.09
CA VAL A 98 -16.95 -1.19 -8.78
C VAL A 98 -16.49 -2.63 -8.99
N THR A 99 -15.23 -2.84 -9.40
CA THR A 99 -14.69 -4.20 -9.60
C THR A 99 -14.63 -4.98 -8.30
N LEU A 100 -14.13 -4.35 -7.23
CA LEU A 100 -13.99 -5.01 -5.94
C LEU A 100 -15.35 -5.25 -5.25
N ALA A 101 -16.32 -4.34 -5.43
CA ALA A 101 -17.67 -4.51 -4.90
C ALA A 101 -18.37 -5.78 -5.40
N ARG A 102 -18.04 -6.27 -6.60
CA ARG A 102 -18.57 -7.54 -7.12
C ARG A 102 -18.08 -8.73 -6.31
N GLN A 103 -16.81 -8.74 -5.93
CA GLN A 103 -16.25 -9.77 -5.06
C GLN A 103 -16.80 -9.64 -3.64
N ASP A 104 -16.89 -8.40 -3.13
CA ASP A 104 -17.34 -8.10 -1.77
C ASP A 104 -18.82 -8.48 -1.56
N ALA A 105 -19.61 -8.58 -2.64
CA ALA A 105 -20.98 -9.08 -2.61
C ALA A 105 -21.07 -10.61 -2.40
N GLU A 106 -20.03 -11.36 -2.77
CA GLU A 106 -19.97 -12.82 -2.59
C GLU A 106 -19.26 -13.20 -1.29
N TYR A 107 -18.18 -12.50 -0.94
CA TYR A 107 -17.37 -12.76 0.25
C TYR A 107 -17.21 -11.49 1.07
N PRO A 108 -17.54 -11.50 2.37
CA PRO A 108 -17.35 -10.34 3.23
C PRO A 108 -15.90 -9.86 3.23
N VAL A 109 -15.72 -8.56 3.01
CA VAL A 109 -14.43 -7.87 3.12
C VAL A 109 -14.14 -7.54 4.58
N ASP A 110 -12.92 -7.83 5.04
CA ASP A 110 -12.43 -7.29 6.31
C ASP A 110 -11.91 -5.87 6.08
N SER A 111 -12.39 -4.91 6.86
CA SER A 111 -12.04 -3.50 6.78
C SER A 111 -11.65 -2.90 8.13
N GLN A 112 -11.31 -3.72 9.13
CA GLN A 112 -10.97 -3.25 10.48
C GLN A 112 -9.79 -2.26 10.46
N LEU A 113 -8.75 -2.56 9.68
CA LEU A 113 -7.57 -1.69 9.55
C LEU A 113 -7.92 -0.37 8.83
N LYS A 114 -8.82 -0.39 7.85
CA LYS A 114 -9.26 0.82 7.13
C LYS A 114 -9.85 1.89 8.06
N ALA A 115 -10.60 1.47 9.08
CA ALA A 115 -11.19 2.41 10.05
C ALA A 115 -10.12 3.21 10.81
N ALA A 116 -8.99 2.57 11.18
CA ALA A 116 -7.88 3.25 11.83
C ALA A 116 -7.10 4.15 10.86
N LEU A 117 -6.86 3.67 9.63
CA LEU A 117 -6.10 4.41 8.61
C LEU A 117 -6.78 5.72 8.17
N THR A 118 -8.11 5.78 8.19
CA THR A 118 -8.89 6.92 7.67
C THR A 118 -9.10 8.05 8.68
N GLN A 119 -8.65 7.92 9.93
CA GLN A 119 -8.82 8.96 10.95
C GLN A 119 -8.20 10.33 10.56
N PRO A 120 -6.96 10.41 10.03
CA PRO A 120 -6.39 11.69 9.58
C PRO A 120 -7.21 12.35 8.45
N LEU A 121 -7.74 11.57 7.51
CA LEU A 121 -8.59 12.10 6.44
C LEU A 121 -9.87 12.71 6.99
N ASN A 122 -10.50 12.07 7.99
CA ASN A 122 -11.69 12.61 8.64
C ASN A 122 -11.39 13.95 9.32
N ALA A 123 -10.24 14.07 10.01
CA ALA A 123 -9.80 15.32 10.61
C ALA A 123 -9.55 16.41 9.54
N LEU A 124 -8.95 16.06 8.40
CA LEU A 124 -8.79 16.99 7.28
C LEU A 124 -10.14 17.44 6.73
N ARG A 125 -11.09 16.52 6.56
CA ARG A 125 -12.44 16.81 6.06
C ARG A 125 -13.22 17.76 6.99
N GLU A 126 -13.07 17.60 8.30
CA GLU A 126 -13.67 18.49 9.31
C GLU A 126 -13.03 19.87 9.28
N TRP A 127 -11.69 19.94 9.20
CA TRP A 127 -10.97 21.20 9.04
C TRP A 127 -11.36 21.93 7.74
N ALA A 128 -11.67 21.18 6.68
CA ALA A 128 -12.11 21.70 5.40
C ALA A 128 -13.59 22.16 5.38
N ALA A 129 -14.28 22.33 6.52
CA ALA A 129 -15.69 22.71 6.57
C ALA A 129 -16.03 24.01 5.79
N ASN A 130 -15.09 24.96 5.73
CA ASN A 130 -15.25 26.21 4.97
C ASN A 130 -14.59 26.15 3.57
N ARG A 131 -14.22 24.95 3.12
CA ARG A 131 -13.50 24.67 1.86
C ARG A 131 -14.25 23.54 1.12
N PRO A 132 -15.39 23.83 0.48
CA PRO A 132 -16.31 22.80 -0.01
C PRO A 132 -15.68 21.83 -1.02
N GLU A 133 -14.80 22.32 -1.90
CA GLU A 133 -14.09 21.49 -2.88
C GLU A 133 -13.18 20.46 -2.20
N LEU A 134 -12.37 20.89 -1.22
CA LEU A 134 -11.50 19.99 -0.46
C LEU A 134 -12.31 18.99 0.39
N GLN A 135 -13.42 19.45 0.98
CA GLN A 135 -14.29 18.57 1.75
C GLN A 135 -14.93 17.47 0.88
N ALA A 136 -15.35 17.83 -0.34
CA ALA A 136 -15.87 16.88 -1.32
C ALA A 136 -14.77 15.88 -1.74
N LEU A 137 -13.56 16.36 -2.03
CA LEU A 137 -12.41 15.50 -2.37
C LEU A 137 -12.06 14.53 -1.24
N CYS A 138 -12.03 14.98 0.02
CA CYS A 138 -11.79 14.08 1.15
C CYS A 138 -12.86 12.99 1.24
N THR A 139 -14.12 13.32 0.99
CA THR A 139 -15.22 12.34 0.99
C THR A 139 -15.05 11.33 -0.13
N GLN A 140 -14.83 11.82 -1.36
CA GLN A 140 -14.63 11.00 -2.55
C GLN A 140 -13.44 10.04 -2.38
N TYR A 141 -12.27 10.54 -1.99
CA TYR A 141 -11.10 9.69 -1.81
C TYR A 141 -11.29 8.68 -0.67
N GLY A 142 -11.97 9.06 0.42
CA GLY A 142 -12.27 8.13 1.52
C GLY A 142 -13.18 6.97 1.10
N GLU A 143 -14.17 7.24 0.26
CA GLU A 143 -15.06 6.23 -0.32
C GLU A 143 -14.32 5.32 -1.31
N GLN A 144 -13.44 5.89 -2.14
CA GLN A 144 -12.70 5.17 -3.18
C GLN A 144 -11.50 4.38 -2.63
N ALA A 145 -10.86 4.84 -1.56
CA ALA A 145 -9.67 4.20 -1.00
C ALA A 145 -9.96 2.77 -0.53
N GLN A 146 -9.03 1.85 -0.78
CA GLN A 146 -9.16 0.42 -0.47
C GLN A 146 -8.06 -0.09 0.47
N ALA A 147 -7.14 0.77 0.89
CA ALA A 147 -6.13 0.40 1.87
C ALA A 147 -6.76 0.02 3.22
N GLY A 148 -6.14 -0.93 3.89
CA GLY A 148 -6.66 -1.55 5.11
C GLY A 148 -7.80 -2.55 4.88
N THR A 149 -8.03 -2.97 3.64
CA THR A 149 -8.99 -4.05 3.32
C THR A 149 -8.28 -5.38 3.09
N GLN A 150 -8.90 -6.47 3.55
CA GLN A 150 -8.47 -7.84 3.28
C GLN A 150 -9.63 -8.65 2.70
N ARG A 151 -9.35 -9.39 1.63
CA ARG A 151 -10.32 -10.22 0.93
C ARG A 151 -9.89 -11.67 0.93
N LEU A 152 -10.85 -12.58 1.08
CA LEU A 152 -10.66 -13.98 0.77
C LEU A 152 -10.64 -14.15 -0.76
N LEU A 153 -9.65 -14.87 -1.27
CA LEU A 153 -9.58 -15.25 -2.67
C LEU A 153 -10.08 -16.69 -2.83
N PRO A 154 -11.07 -16.95 -3.69
CA PRO A 154 -11.53 -18.31 -3.98
C PRO A 154 -10.36 -19.20 -4.42
N GLY A 155 -10.27 -20.39 -3.85
CA GLY A 155 -9.15 -21.30 -4.04
C GLY A 155 -9.50 -22.75 -3.72
N PRO A 156 -8.52 -23.67 -3.79
CA PRO A 156 -8.76 -25.08 -3.51
C PRO A 156 -9.11 -25.31 -2.04
N THR A 157 -9.83 -26.40 -1.76
CA THR A 157 -10.05 -26.87 -0.39
C THR A 157 -8.71 -27.23 0.28
N GLY A 158 -8.64 -27.11 1.61
CA GLY A 158 -7.39 -27.33 2.36
C GLY A 158 -6.42 -26.16 2.30
N GLU A 159 -6.85 -25.03 1.71
CA GLU A 159 -6.08 -23.82 1.60
C GLU A 159 -6.95 -22.59 1.90
N ARG A 160 -6.37 -21.60 2.58
CA ARG A 160 -6.99 -20.28 2.75
C ARG A 160 -6.09 -19.23 2.11
N ASN A 161 -6.62 -18.51 1.14
CA ASN A 161 -5.92 -17.46 0.42
C ASN A 161 -6.54 -16.11 0.73
N THR A 162 -5.71 -15.16 1.15
CA THR A 162 -6.16 -13.79 1.40
C THR A 162 -5.28 -12.81 0.66
N TRP A 163 -5.90 -11.69 0.29
CA TRP A 163 -5.24 -10.56 -0.37
C TRP A 163 -5.58 -9.28 0.38
N THR A 164 -4.53 -8.62 0.85
CA THR A 164 -4.61 -7.41 1.67
C THR A 164 -4.01 -6.23 0.92
N LEU A 165 -4.71 -5.10 0.96
CA LEU A 165 -4.22 -3.83 0.48
C LEU A 165 -3.72 -3.00 1.66
N LEU A 166 -2.45 -2.61 1.62
CA LEU A 166 -1.80 -1.80 2.64
C LEU A 166 -1.35 -0.47 2.03
N PRO A 167 -1.23 0.61 2.83
CA PRO A 167 -0.62 1.84 2.36
C PRO A 167 0.86 1.61 2.03
N ARG A 168 1.36 2.27 1.00
CA ARG A 168 2.79 2.62 0.94
C ARG A 168 3.15 3.49 2.15
N GLU A 169 4.38 3.42 2.63
CA GLU A 169 4.75 4.08 3.88
C GLU A 169 4.75 5.60 3.71
N ARG A 170 5.47 6.10 2.70
CA ARG A 170 5.61 7.54 2.47
C ARG A 170 5.51 7.93 1.00
N VAL A 171 4.78 9.00 0.72
CA VAL A 171 4.57 9.56 -0.61
C VAL A 171 5.20 10.96 -0.66
N LEU A 172 6.11 11.17 -1.61
CA LEU A 172 6.63 12.50 -1.92
C LEU A 172 5.58 13.27 -2.73
N CYS A 173 5.15 14.40 -2.18
CA CYS A 173 4.16 15.26 -2.77
C CYS A 173 4.82 16.58 -3.16
N ILE A 174 4.74 16.95 -4.44
CA ILE A 174 5.29 18.20 -4.96
C ILE A 174 4.17 18.94 -5.69
N ALA A 175 3.85 20.13 -5.20
CA ALA A 175 2.93 21.09 -5.78
C ALA A 175 3.44 22.50 -5.44
N ASP A 176 3.13 23.49 -6.27
CA ASP A 176 3.56 24.88 -6.07
C ASP A 176 2.43 25.83 -5.62
N ASP A 177 1.22 25.29 -5.43
CA ASP A 177 0.08 26.00 -4.87
C ASP A 177 -0.63 25.20 -3.75
N GLU A 178 -1.42 25.93 -2.96
CA GLU A 178 -2.14 25.39 -1.81
C GLU A 178 -3.20 24.35 -2.18
N GLN A 179 -3.91 24.56 -3.31
CA GLN A 179 -5.02 23.71 -3.69
C GLN A 179 -4.52 22.32 -4.06
N ASP A 180 -3.49 22.23 -4.89
CA ASP A 180 -2.90 20.97 -5.32
C ASP A 180 -2.15 20.26 -4.19
N ALA A 181 -1.47 21.00 -3.31
CA ALA A 181 -0.88 20.42 -2.11
C ALA A 181 -1.94 19.76 -1.22
N LEU A 182 -3.09 20.40 -1.02
CA LEU A 182 -4.19 19.85 -0.22
C LEU A 182 -4.90 18.67 -0.93
N THR A 183 -5.00 18.70 -2.26
CA THR A 183 -5.50 17.56 -3.07
C THR A 183 -4.58 16.33 -2.90
N GLN A 184 -3.27 16.52 -3.02
CA GLN A 184 -2.28 15.47 -2.76
C GLN A 184 -2.37 14.93 -1.33
N LEU A 185 -2.47 15.83 -0.34
CA LEU A 185 -2.63 15.46 1.06
C LEU A 185 -3.88 14.60 1.27
N ALA A 186 -5.04 15.01 0.76
CA ALA A 186 -6.28 14.26 0.89
C ALA A 186 -6.16 12.85 0.29
N ALA A 187 -5.55 12.70 -0.88
CA ALA A 187 -5.33 11.39 -1.50
C ALA A 187 -4.42 10.48 -0.66
N VAL A 188 -3.29 11.02 -0.16
CA VAL A 188 -2.33 10.26 0.64
C VAL A 188 -2.93 9.84 1.99
N LEU A 189 -3.67 10.74 2.66
CA LEU A 189 -4.35 10.42 3.91
C LEU A 189 -5.50 9.43 3.73
N ALA A 190 -6.19 9.44 2.58
CA ALA A 190 -7.24 8.47 2.31
C ALA A 190 -6.73 7.04 2.21
N VAL A 191 -5.49 6.88 1.74
CA VAL A 191 -4.78 5.59 1.72
C VAL A 191 -4.21 5.24 3.10
N GLY A 192 -3.93 6.24 3.95
CA GLY A 192 -3.32 6.07 5.27
C GLY A 192 -1.79 6.16 5.28
N SER A 193 -1.21 6.68 4.20
CA SER A 193 0.22 6.89 4.02
C SER A 193 0.72 8.19 4.69
N GLN A 194 2.03 8.32 4.86
CA GLN A 194 2.67 9.59 5.24
C GLN A 194 2.97 10.47 4.03
N VAL A 195 2.99 11.79 4.23
CA VAL A 195 3.39 12.77 3.22
C VAL A 195 4.80 13.26 3.48
N LEU A 196 5.61 13.32 2.43
CA LEU A 196 6.86 14.09 2.41
C LEU A 196 6.63 15.34 1.55
N TRP A 197 6.80 16.51 2.16
CA TRP A 197 6.68 17.81 1.51
C TRP A 197 8.00 18.58 1.49
N PRO A 198 8.18 19.49 0.52
CA PRO A 198 9.30 20.42 0.54
C PRO A 198 9.15 21.41 1.70
N ASP A 199 10.28 21.69 2.34
CA ASP A 199 10.37 22.58 3.50
C ASP A 199 10.44 24.05 3.09
N ASP A 200 9.37 24.55 2.48
CA ASP A 200 9.21 25.93 2.02
C ASP A 200 8.15 26.71 2.81
N ALA A 201 7.94 27.98 2.45
CA ALA A 201 7.01 28.85 3.16
C ALA A 201 5.55 28.37 3.08
N LEU A 202 5.12 27.86 1.92
CA LEU A 202 3.76 27.37 1.68
C LEU A 202 3.46 26.17 2.57
N HIS A 203 4.29 25.14 2.48
CA HIS A 203 4.08 23.89 3.21
C HIS A 203 4.23 24.07 4.72
N ARG A 204 5.16 24.92 5.18
CA ARG A 204 5.26 25.29 6.61
C ARG A 204 4.01 26.01 7.13
N GLN A 205 3.39 26.87 6.32
CA GLN A 205 2.15 27.54 6.71
C GLN A 205 0.99 26.53 6.79
N LEU A 206 0.89 25.63 5.82
CA LEU A 206 -0.12 24.56 5.83
C LEU A 206 0.02 23.67 7.06
N VAL A 207 1.23 23.16 7.35
CA VAL A 207 1.47 22.32 8.55
C VAL A 207 1.03 23.00 9.84
N LYS A 208 1.22 24.32 9.96
CA LYS A 208 0.78 25.10 11.13
C LYS A 208 -0.74 25.27 11.21
N ALA A 209 -1.42 25.32 10.07
CA ALA A 209 -2.86 25.52 9.99
C ALA A 209 -3.66 24.21 10.15
N LEU A 210 -3.05 23.08 9.79
CA LEU A 210 -3.67 21.75 9.80
C LEU A 210 -3.83 21.19 11.23
N PRO A 211 -4.87 20.38 11.50
CA PRO A 211 -5.04 19.70 12.79
C PRO A 211 -3.87 18.77 13.12
N SER A 212 -3.61 18.50 14.40
CA SER A 212 -2.51 17.62 14.84
C SER A 212 -2.57 16.23 14.22
N ALA A 213 -3.78 15.63 14.17
CA ALA A 213 -4.00 14.32 13.56
C ALA A 213 -3.60 14.26 12.07
N VAL A 214 -3.52 15.41 11.39
CA VAL A 214 -3.07 15.55 10.01
C VAL A 214 -1.59 15.91 9.94
N SER A 215 -1.15 16.92 10.71
CA SER A 215 0.24 17.38 10.67
C SER A 215 1.25 16.35 11.17
N GLU A 216 0.85 15.44 12.08
CA GLU A 216 1.65 14.28 12.49
C GLU A 216 1.93 13.28 11.35
N ARG A 217 1.17 13.35 10.24
CA ARG A 217 1.39 12.52 9.04
C ARG A 217 2.31 13.18 8.01
N ILE A 218 2.82 14.37 8.29
CA ILE A 218 3.58 15.18 7.35
C ILE A 218 5.02 15.34 7.84
N GLN A 219 5.96 15.01 6.95
CA GLN A 219 7.37 15.33 7.14
C GLN A 219 7.80 16.40 6.13
N LEU A 220 8.57 17.37 6.60
CA LEU A 220 9.19 18.38 5.74
C LEU A 220 10.66 18.02 5.50
N ALA A 221 11.13 18.21 4.27
CA ALA A 221 12.54 18.06 3.89
C ALA A 221 12.98 19.19 2.95
N LYS A 222 14.25 19.58 3.04
CA LYS A 222 14.79 20.65 2.21
C LYS A 222 14.78 20.22 0.75
N ALA A 223 14.47 21.15 -0.16
CA ALA A 223 14.42 20.85 -1.60
C ALA A 223 15.71 20.20 -2.13
N GLU A 224 16.87 20.64 -1.63
CA GLU A 224 18.19 20.12 -2.00
C GLU A 224 18.40 18.63 -1.68
N ASN A 225 17.71 18.08 -0.68
CA ASN A 225 17.87 16.70 -0.23
C ASN A 225 16.57 15.90 -0.22
N ILE A 226 15.49 16.43 -0.80
CA ILE A 226 14.17 15.80 -0.79
C ILE A 226 14.18 14.46 -1.51
N THR A 227 14.90 14.39 -2.64
CA THR A 227 15.12 13.17 -3.42
C THR A 227 16.16 12.23 -2.80
N ALA A 228 16.72 12.55 -1.64
CA ALA A 228 17.54 11.62 -0.85
C ALA A 228 16.76 11.03 0.34
N GLN A 229 15.57 11.56 0.67
CA GLN A 229 14.72 11.02 1.73
C GLN A 229 14.08 9.69 1.31
N PRO A 230 13.73 8.80 2.26
CA PRO A 230 12.99 7.59 1.94
C PRO A 230 11.53 7.94 1.59
N PHE A 231 11.06 7.40 0.46
CA PHE A 231 9.68 7.45 -0.02
C PHE A 231 9.45 6.33 -1.05
N ASP A 232 8.19 5.92 -1.22
CA ASP A 232 7.79 4.74 -2.02
C ASP A 232 6.98 5.10 -3.27
N ALA A 233 6.49 6.34 -3.34
CA ALA A 233 5.72 6.89 -4.46
C ALA A 233 5.91 8.40 -4.53
N VAL A 234 5.65 8.97 -5.72
CA VAL A 234 5.66 10.42 -5.94
C VAL A 234 4.34 10.86 -6.58
N ILE A 235 3.80 11.97 -6.11
CA ILE A 235 2.72 12.72 -6.75
C ILE A 235 3.24 14.12 -7.05
N PHE A 236 3.07 14.57 -8.29
CA PHE A 236 3.52 15.86 -8.78
C PHE A 236 2.36 16.60 -9.46
N HIS A 237 2.12 17.86 -9.08
CA HIS A 237 1.32 18.81 -9.86
C HIS A 237 2.24 19.91 -10.38
N GLY A 238 2.14 20.22 -11.67
CA GLY A 238 2.96 21.28 -12.30
C GLY A 238 3.04 21.13 -13.81
N ASP A 239 4.13 21.62 -14.40
CA ASP A 239 4.35 21.52 -15.85
C ASP A 239 5.18 20.28 -16.25
N SER A 240 5.18 19.97 -17.55
CA SER A 240 5.81 18.77 -18.09
C SER A 240 7.34 18.80 -18.01
N ASP A 241 7.97 19.99 -18.03
CA ASP A 241 9.43 20.10 -17.95
C ASP A 241 9.91 19.81 -16.53
N GLN A 242 9.22 20.36 -15.53
CA GLN A 242 9.46 20.06 -14.13
C GLN A 242 9.20 18.58 -13.82
N LEU A 243 8.10 18.01 -14.34
CA LEU A 243 7.79 16.59 -14.18
C LEU A 243 8.89 15.70 -14.77
N ARG A 244 9.41 16.05 -15.95
CA ARG A 244 10.51 15.30 -16.57
C ARG A 244 11.77 15.34 -15.71
N ALA A 245 12.17 16.53 -15.24
CA ALA A 245 13.34 16.67 -14.37
C ALA A 245 13.18 15.88 -13.06
N LEU A 246 11.99 15.88 -12.48
CA LEU A 246 11.68 15.08 -11.30
C LEU A 246 11.77 13.58 -11.58
N CYS A 247 11.22 13.12 -12.72
CA CYS A 247 11.33 11.71 -13.12
C CYS A 247 12.79 11.28 -13.28
N GLU A 248 13.64 12.10 -13.89
CA GLU A 248 15.08 11.83 -14.02
C GLU A 248 15.75 11.73 -12.64
N ALA A 249 15.48 12.68 -11.74
CA ALA A 249 16.03 12.68 -10.40
C ALA A 249 15.57 11.47 -9.56
N VAL A 250 14.30 11.08 -9.68
CA VAL A 250 13.75 9.89 -8.99
C VAL A 250 14.32 8.60 -9.56
N ALA A 251 14.47 8.51 -10.89
CA ALA A 251 15.03 7.33 -11.55
C ALA A 251 16.53 7.13 -11.27
N ALA A 252 17.26 8.21 -10.96
CA ALA A 252 18.68 8.16 -10.59
C ALA A 252 18.93 7.71 -9.15
N ARG A 253 17.88 7.53 -8.33
CA ARG A 253 18.03 7.06 -6.95
C ARG A 253 18.47 5.61 -6.89
N ASP A 254 19.32 5.31 -5.91
CA ASP A 254 19.58 3.93 -5.51
C ASP A 254 18.37 3.30 -4.81
N GLY A 255 18.27 1.98 -4.88
CA GLY A 255 17.25 1.21 -4.16
C GLY A 255 16.04 0.83 -5.02
N ALA A 256 14.87 0.79 -4.39
CA ALA A 256 13.64 0.37 -5.03
C ALA A 256 13.19 1.40 -6.08
N ILE A 257 12.66 0.91 -7.22
CA ILE A 257 12.07 1.77 -8.24
C ILE A 257 10.80 2.43 -7.69
N VAL A 258 10.74 3.75 -7.77
CA VAL A 258 9.59 4.54 -7.30
C VAL A 258 8.73 5.00 -8.47
N SER A 259 7.41 4.78 -8.38
CA SER A 259 6.45 5.28 -9.37
C SER A 259 6.17 6.77 -9.16
N VAL A 260 6.25 7.55 -10.25
CA VAL A 260 5.82 8.94 -10.29
C VAL A 260 4.43 9.04 -10.93
N GLN A 261 3.55 9.83 -10.32
CA GLN A 261 2.28 10.28 -10.91
C GLN A 261 2.39 11.78 -11.15
N GLY A 262 2.27 12.20 -12.41
CA GLY A 262 2.31 13.61 -12.79
C GLY A 262 0.94 14.09 -13.25
N PHE A 263 0.56 15.26 -12.78
CA PHE A 263 -0.73 15.90 -13.00
C PHE A 263 -0.52 17.37 -13.39
N ALA A 264 -1.42 17.90 -14.22
CA ALA A 264 -1.48 19.34 -14.46
C ALA A 264 -2.11 20.04 -13.25
N ARG A 265 -1.86 21.35 -13.10
CA ARG A 265 -2.41 22.11 -11.96
C ARG A 265 -3.94 22.03 -11.90
N GLY A 266 -4.48 21.80 -10.71
CA GLY A 266 -5.92 21.67 -10.47
C GLY A 266 -6.54 20.32 -10.84
N GLU A 267 -5.77 19.35 -11.35
CA GLU A 267 -6.28 17.99 -11.55
C GLU A 267 -6.44 17.26 -10.20
N SER A 268 -7.53 16.50 -10.06
CA SER A 268 -7.85 15.78 -8.82
C SER A 268 -8.05 14.28 -9.00
N ASN A 269 -7.85 13.74 -10.20
CA ASN A 269 -8.01 12.30 -10.45
C ASN A 269 -6.74 11.51 -10.07
N ILE A 270 -6.31 11.62 -8.81
CA ILE A 270 -5.16 10.89 -8.29
C ILE A 270 -5.48 9.39 -8.21
N LEU A 271 -4.62 8.57 -8.82
CA LEU A 271 -4.81 7.11 -8.88
C LEU A 271 -4.37 6.47 -7.56
N LEU A 272 -5.30 6.36 -6.61
CA LEU A 272 -5.06 5.82 -5.26
C LEU A 272 -4.46 4.39 -5.28
N GLU A 273 -4.81 3.58 -6.28
CA GLU A 273 -4.29 2.22 -6.45
C GLU A 273 -2.78 2.15 -6.69
N ARG A 274 -2.17 3.25 -7.13
CA ARG A 274 -0.71 3.35 -7.27
C ARG A 274 -0.01 3.63 -5.94
N LEU A 275 -0.77 3.92 -4.88
CA LEU A 275 -0.28 4.16 -3.52
C LEU A 275 -0.43 2.93 -2.61
N TYR A 276 -0.93 1.80 -3.14
CA TYR A 276 -1.06 0.57 -2.37
C TYR A 276 0.19 -0.31 -2.48
N ILE A 277 0.39 -1.08 -1.41
CA ILE A 277 1.14 -2.32 -1.37
C ILE A 277 0.12 -3.46 -1.33
N GLU A 278 0.31 -4.45 -2.18
CA GLU A 278 -0.52 -5.65 -2.18
C GLU A 278 0.22 -6.79 -1.46
N ARG A 279 -0.43 -7.48 -0.52
CA ARG A 279 0.12 -8.68 0.11
C ARG A 279 -0.83 -9.87 -0.06
N SER A 280 -0.29 -10.98 -0.53
CA SER A 280 -1.00 -12.26 -0.64
C SER A 280 -0.52 -13.20 0.45
N LEU A 281 -1.44 -13.84 1.17
CA LEU A 281 -1.15 -14.84 2.20
C LEU A 281 -1.90 -16.13 1.86
N SER A 282 -1.14 -17.21 1.63
CA SER A 282 -1.65 -18.56 1.40
C SER A 282 -1.32 -19.47 2.57
N VAL A 283 -2.35 -20.00 3.24
CA VAL A 283 -2.23 -20.88 4.40
C VAL A 283 -2.70 -22.27 4.03
N ASN A 284 -1.83 -23.27 4.17
CA ASN A 284 -2.23 -24.68 4.09
C ASN A 284 -2.98 -25.07 5.37
N THR A 285 -4.30 -25.17 5.29
CA THR A 285 -5.17 -25.54 6.43
C THR A 285 -5.21 -27.05 6.65
N ALA A 286 -4.74 -27.85 5.69
CA ALA A 286 -4.63 -29.30 5.80
C ALA A 286 -3.28 -29.78 6.36
N ALA A 287 -2.39 -28.88 6.76
CA ALA A 287 -1.03 -29.21 7.25
C ALA A 287 -1.01 -30.12 8.50
N ALA A 288 -2.13 -30.20 9.23
CA ALA A 288 -2.29 -31.10 10.37
C ALA A 288 -2.60 -32.56 9.98
N GLY A 289 -2.77 -32.87 8.69
CA GLY A 289 -3.06 -34.21 8.18
C GLY A 289 -4.53 -34.48 7.84
N GLY A 290 -5.37 -33.44 7.79
CA GLY A 290 -6.78 -33.55 7.41
C GLY A 290 -7.40 -32.17 7.19
N ASN A 291 -8.53 -32.10 6.48
CA ASN A 291 -9.25 -30.86 6.23
C ASN A 291 -10.55 -30.81 7.06
N ALA A 292 -10.53 -30.02 8.13
CA ALA A 292 -11.69 -29.87 9.02
C ALA A 292 -12.95 -29.39 8.29
N SER A 293 -12.83 -28.56 7.24
CA SER A 293 -14.00 -28.06 6.50
C SER A 293 -14.69 -29.13 5.66
N LEU A 294 -13.98 -30.20 5.31
CA LEU A 294 -14.55 -31.33 4.57
C LEU A 294 -15.19 -32.37 5.49
N MET A 295 -14.86 -32.36 6.79
CA MET A 295 -15.47 -33.27 7.76
C MET A 295 -16.94 -32.94 8.06
N THR A 296 -17.39 -31.74 7.70
CA THR A 296 -18.75 -31.25 7.90
C THR A 296 -19.63 -31.32 6.65
N ILE A 297 -19.09 -31.77 5.51
CA ILE A 297 -19.83 -31.94 4.26
C ILE A 297 -20.14 -33.43 4.10
N GLY A 298 -21.40 -33.81 4.34
CA GLY A 298 -21.91 -35.19 4.23
C GLY A 298 -23.36 -35.20 3.78
#